data_AF-A0A2D8K214-F1
#
_entry.id   AF-A0A2D8K214-F1
#
_cell.length_a   1.000
_cell.length_b   1.000
_cell.length_c   1.000
_cell.angle_alpha   90.00
_cell.angle_beta   90.00
_cell.angle_gamma   90.00
#
_symmetry.space_group_name_H-M   'P 1'
#
loop_
_entity.id
_entity.type
_entity.pdbx_description
1 polymer ?
#
loop_
_entity_poly.entity_id
_entity_poly.type
_entity_poly.pdbx_seq_one_letter_code
_entity_poly.pdbx_strand_id
1 'polypeptide(L)'
;MHGSCIITAHDASPFPLYSSGQNECSTKLPDIFEETPMHPFDFTMKWFSYRRTRAQLRNLTAAELKDIGLLPGDIDRVAARAFR
;
A
#
# COMPACT_ATOMS: atom_id res chain seq x y z
N MET A 1 42.65 -1.43 31.52
CA MET A 1 41.99 -1.39 30.21
C MET A 1 40.52 -1.07 30.48
N HIS A 2 40.18 0.22 30.52
CA HIS A 2 38.82 0.69 30.77
C HIS A 2 38.10 0.77 29.42
N GLY A 3 37.14 -0.13 29.18
CA GLY A 3 36.21 -0.02 28.06
C GLY A 3 34.95 0.67 28.52
N SER A 4 34.86 1.99 28.31
CA SER A 4 33.61 2.75 28.47
C SER A 4 32.74 2.53 27.23
N CYS A 5 31.61 1.86 27.38
CA CYS A 5 30.54 1.88 26.38
C CYS A 5 29.64 3.09 26.69
N ILE A 6 29.76 4.14 25.89
CA ILE A 6 28.87 5.29 25.86
C ILE A 6 27.52 4.86 25.28
N ILE A 7 26.45 4.92 26.08
CA ILE A 7 25.07 4.86 25.58
C ILE A 7 24.73 6.25 25.06
N THR A 8 24.85 6.46 23.76
CA THR A 8 24.25 7.63 23.10
C THR A 8 22.85 7.24 22.65
N ALA A 9 21.84 7.71 23.40
CA ALA A 9 20.47 7.72 22.94
C ALA A 9 20.34 8.76 21.81
N HIS A 10 20.28 8.31 20.58
CA HIS A 10 19.83 9.13 19.46
C HIS A 10 18.93 8.30 18.54
N ASP A 11 17.73 8.84 18.37
CA ASP A 11 16.80 8.62 17.26
C ASP A 11 16.11 7.24 17.20
N ALA A 12 15.14 7.05 18.10
CA ALA A 12 14.11 6.03 17.96
C ALA A 12 13.14 6.43 16.83
N SER A 13 13.49 6.07 15.59
CA SER A 13 12.55 5.99 14.48
C SER A 13 11.48 4.93 14.80
N PRO A 14 10.17 5.25 14.79
CA PRO A 14 9.14 4.25 15.06
C PRO A 14 8.83 3.51 13.76
N PHE A 15 9.44 2.35 13.55
CA PHE A 15 8.90 1.35 12.63
C PHE A 15 7.80 0.57 13.37
N PRO A 16 6.53 0.61 12.94
CA PRO A 16 5.56 -0.34 13.45
C PRO A 16 5.81 -1.70 12.77
N LEU A 17 6.26 -2.66 13.57
CA LEU A 17 6.18 -4.09 13.28
C LEU A 17 4.71 -4.45 13.01
N TYR A 18 4.40 -4.79 11.77
CA TYR A 18 3.10 -5.34 11.38
C TYR A 18 2.98 -6.77 11.97
N SER A 19 2.29 -6.88 13.11
CA SER A 19 1.94 -8.15 13.72
C SER A 19 0.68 -8.69 13.05
N SER A 20 0.81 -9.85 12.43
CA SER A 20 -0.28 -10.59 11.80
C SER A 20 -1.04 -11.38 12.85
N GLY A 21 -2.37 -11.21 12.89
CA GLY A 21 -3.26 -12.11 13.62
C GLY A 21 -4.52 -11.45 14.14
N GLN A 22 -5.64 -11.61 13.43
CA GLN A 22 -6.80 -12.38 13.91
C GLN A 22 -7.93 -12.34 12.89
N ASN A 23 -8.41 -13.54 12.65
CA ASN A 23 -9.52 -14.03 11.87
C ASN A 23 -10.83 -13.87 12.64
N GLU A 24 -11.65 -12.88 12.30
CA GLU A 24 -13.04 -12.88 12.75
C GLU A 24 -13.98 -12.56 11.57
N CYS A 25 -14.70 -13.60 11.16
CA CYS A 25 -15.87 -13.51 10.32
C CYS A 25 -16.95 -12.77 11.11
N SER A 26 -17.22 -11.50 10.78
CA SER A 26 -18.37 -10.77 11.30
C SER A 26 -19.13 -10.16 10.14
N THR A 27 -20.24 -10.82 9.80
CA THR A 27 -21.23 -10.30 8.86
C THR A 27 -21.85 -9.03 9.44
N LYS A 28 -21.40 -7.86 9.01
CA LYS A 28 -22.12 -6.59 9.20
C LYS A 28 -22.41 -5.96 7.84
N LEU A 29 -23.70 -5.76 7.58
CA LEU A 29 -24.24 -4.99 6.47
C LEU A 29 -23.64 -3.57 6.46
N PRO A 30 -23.47 -2.95 5.28
CA PRO A 30 -22.63 -1.78 5.10
C PRO A 30 -23.27 -0.56 5.78
N ASP A 31 -22.54 -0.01 6.75
CA ASP A 31 -22.81 1.30 7.29
C ASP A 31 -22.58 2.36 6.21
N ILE A 32 -23.50 3.30 6.16
CA ILE A 32 -23.67 4.32 5.14
C ILE A 32 -22.47 5.25 5.20
N PHE A 33 -21.60 5.22 4.17
CA PHE A 33 -20.62 6.25 3.78
C PHE A 33 -20.28 7.26 4.91
N GLU A 34 -19.66 6.79 5.98
CA GLU A 34 -18.76 7.62 6.79
C GLU A 34 -17.54 7.85 5.89
N GLU A 35 -17.64 8.86 5.02
CA GLU A 35 -16.52 9.34 4.24
C GLU A 35 -15.57 10.06 5.20
N THR A 36 -14.81 9.28 5.98
CA THR A 36 -13.74 9.81 6.83
C THR A 36 -12.85 10.63 5.90
N PRO A 37 -12.70 11.96 6.12
CA PRO A 37 -11.93 12.80 5.23
C PRO A 37 -10.53 12.22 5.13
N MET A 38 -10.20 11.68 3.96
CA MET A 38 -8.95 10.96 3.79
C MET A 38 -7.81 11.91 4.12
N HIS A 39 -6.99 11.55 5.10
CA HIS A 39 -5.92 12.42 5.54
C HIS A 39 -5.01 12.73 4.33
N PRO A 40 -4.52 13.97 4.15
CA PRO A 40 -3.77 14.36 2.96
C PRO A 40 -2.57 13.43 2.68
N PHE A 41 -1.96 12.90 3.74
CA PHE A 41 -0.89 11.91 3.61
C PHE A 41 -1.38 10.62 2.94
N ASP A 42 -2.54 10.09 3.34
CA ASP A 42 -3.12 8.88 2.76
C ASP A 42 -3.50 9.07 1.30
N PHE A 43 -3.98 10.27 0.93
CA PHE A 43 -4.19 10.64 -0.47
C PHE A 43 -2.89 10.53 -1.27
N THR A 44 -1.81 11.13 -0.77
CA THR A 44 -0.52 11.12 -1.48
C THR A 44 0.09 9.73 -1.58
N MET A 45 -0.05 8.90 -0.53
CA MET A 45 0.42 7.52 -0.56
C MET A 45 -0.35 6.68 -1.57
N LYS A 46 -1.68 6.78 -1.58
CA LYS A 46 -2.53 6.10 -2.58
C LYS A 46 -2.23 6.57 -4.00
N TRP A 47 -1.98 7.87 -4.21
CA TRP A 47 -1.54 8.41 -5.50
C TRP A 47 -0.19 7.83 -5.96
N PHE A 48 0.77 7.70 -5.04
CA PHE A 48 2.07 7.11 -5.36
C PHE A 48 1.93 5.63 -5.73
N SER A 49 1.11 4.88 -5.00
CA SER A 49 0.77 3.48 -5.32
C SER A 49 0.15 3.35 -6.70
N TYR A 50 -0.84 4.19 -7.03
CA TYR A 50 -1.44 4.25 -8.37
C TYR A 50 -0.38 4.44 -9.46
N ARG A 51 0.50 5.46 -9.31
CA ARG A 51 1.55 5.74 -10.30
C ARG A 51 2.51 4.58 -10.46
N ARG A 52 2.91 3.93 -9.36
CA ARG A 52 3.82 2.79 -9.37
C ARG A 52 3.20 1.61 -10.10
N THR A 53 1.99 1.21 -9.73
CA THR A 53 1.27 0.09 -10.39
C THR A 53 1.07 0.35 -11.87
N ARG A 54 0.64 1.57 -12.24
CA ARG A 54 0.47 1.95 -13.64
C ARG A 54 1.77 1.87 -14.43
N ALA A 55 2.88 2.35 -13.88
CA ALA A 55 4.18 2.29 -14.54
C ALA A 55 4.67 0.84 -14.72
N GLN A 56 4.50 0.00 -13.70
CA GLN A 56 4.87 -1.42 -13.77
C GLN A 56 4.07 -2.15 -14.86
N LEU A 57 2.75 -1.96 -14.90
CA LEU A 57 1.89 -2.61 -15.90
C LEU A 57 2.17 -2.12 -17.33
N ARG A 58 2.51 -0.83 -17.52
CA ARG A 58 2.88 -0.30 -18.84
C ARG A 58 4.24 -0.77 -19.35
N ASN A 59 5.11 -1.21 -18.45
CA ASN A 59 6.40 -1.79 -18.83
C ASN A 59 6.28 -3.24 -19.30
N LEU A 60 5.15 -3.90 -19.07
CA LEU A 60 4.89 -5.25 -19.54
C LEU A 60 4.44 -5.23 -21.01
N THR A 61 4.81 -6.28 -21.73
CA THR A 61 4.33 -6.54 -23.08
C THR A 61 2.86 -6.99 -23.06
N ALA A 62 2.17 -6.89 -24.20
CA ALA A 62 0.78 -7.34 -24.31
C ALA A 62 0.61 -8.85 -24.04
N ALA A 63 1.64 -9.66 -24.29
CA ALA A 63 1.66 -11.08 -23.99
C ALA A 63 1.71 -11.32 -22.47
N GLU A 64 2.65 -10.65 -21.77
CA GLU A 64 2.78 -10.77 -20.31
C GLU A 64 1.54 -10.25 -19.57
N LEU A 65 0.91 -9.18 -20.07
CA LEU A 65 -0.37 -8.71 -19.54
C LEU A 65 -1.46 -9.76 -19.73
N LYS A 66 -1.50 -10.42 -20.89
CA LYS A 66 -2.47 -11.48 -21.18
C LYS A 66 -2.26 -12.71 -20.29
N ASP A 67 -1.03 -13.04 -19.95
CA ASP A 67 -0.69 -14.16 -19.07
C ASP A 67 -1.24 -13.98 -17.64
N ILE A 68 -1.30 -12.73 -17.17
CA ILE A 68 -1.94 -12.36 -15.89
C ILE A 68 -3.44 -12.04 -16.02
N GLY A 69 -4.03 -12.29 -17.20
CA GLY A 69 -5.45 -12.09 -17.46
C GLY A 69 -5.86 -10.62 -17.61
N LEU A 70 -4.93 -9.73 -17.96
CA LEU A 70 -5.19 -8.31 -18.18
C LEU A 70 -5.02 -7.92 -19.66
N LEU A 71 -5.82 -6.96 -20.11
CA LEU A 71 -5.61 -6.30 -21.39
C LEU A 71 -4.87 -4.97 -21.19
N PRO A 72 -4.18 -4.44 -22.22
CA PRO A 72 -3.57 -3.11 -22.16
C PRO A 72 -4.58 -2.00 -21.80
N GLY A 73 -5.86 -2.17 -22.17
CA GLY A 73 -6.94 -1.26 -21.81
C GLY A 73 -7.36 -1.31 -20.33
N ASP A 74 -7.05 -2.40 -19.61
CA ASP A 74 -7.43 -2.57 -18.21
C ASP A 74 -6.43 -1.95 -17.23
N ILE A 75 -5.26 -1.51 -17.71
CA ILE A 75 -4.18 -0.98 -16.86
C ILE A 75 -4.67 0.16 -15.97
N ASP A 76 -5.40 1.13 -16.53
CA ASP A 76 -5.89 2.27 -15.78
C ASP A 76 -6.97 1.85 -14.75
N ARG A 77 -7.78 0.84 -15.08
CA ARG A 77 -8.79 0.27 -14.18
C ARG A 77 -8.17 -0.46 -12.99
N VAL A 78 -7.14 -1.27 -13.26
CA VAL A 78 -6.40 -2.01 -12.21
C VAL A 78 -5.59 -1.06 -11.33
N ALA A 79 -4.89 -0.10 -11.94
CA ALA A 79 -4.15 0.91 -11.20
C ALA A 79 -5.09 1.74 -10.31
N ALA A 80 -6.25 2.17 -10.82
CA ALA A 80 -7.24 2.89 -10.03
C ALA A 80 -7.82 2.06 -8.87
N ARG A 81 -7.87 0.73 -9.01
CA ARG A 81 -8.29 -0.15 -7.91
C ARG A 81 -7.26 -0.19 -6.77
N ALA A 82 -5.98 0.00 -7.06
CA ALA A 82 -4.92 0.14 -6.04
C ALA A 82 -5.00 1.45 -5.25
N PHE A 83 -5.88 2.39 -5.65
CA PHE A 83 -6.16 3.64 -4.94
C PHE A 83 -7.24 3.48 -3.84
N ARG A 84 -7.92 2.33 -3.77
CA ARG A 84 -8.95 2.06 -2.75
C ARG A 84 -8.34 1.79 -1.38
#